data_AF-A0A2G8PEU1-F1
#
_entry.id   AF-A0A2G8PEU1-F1
#
_cell.length_a   1.000
_cell.length_b   1.000
_cell.length_c   1.000
_cell.angle_alpha   90.00
_cell.angle_beta   90.00
_cell.angle_gamma   90.00
#
_symmetry.space_group_name_H-M   'P 1'
#
loop_
_entity.id
_entity.type
_entity.pdbx_description
1 polymer ?
#
loop_
_entity_poly.entity_id
_entity_poly.type
_entity_poly.pdbx_seq_one_letter_code
_entity_poly.pdbx_strand_id
1 'polypeptide(L)'
;MRRRDVLGIGLALLLGGGLLYGLLLWAGLDTGAAQQASSVVFLLGCLGWTVGYLKRVLSREMTLKAQWATFERQQIQEKLHSLSPEEWQALQAELASETEEEAEGGLTEQGKC
;
A
#
# COMPACT_ATOMS: atom_id res chain seq x y z
N MET A 1 -3.42 -0.79 5.38
CA MET A 1 -4.53 -0.25 6.21
C MET A 1 -4.39 -0.76 7.62
N ARG A 2 -4.55 0.10 8.65
CA ARG A 2 -4.64 -0.41 10.02
C ARG A 2 -6.11 -0.79 10.25
N ARG A 3 -6.33 -2.01 10.70
CA ARG A 3 -7.61 -2.62 11.13
C ARG A 3 -8.59 -1.70 11.88
N ARG A 4 -8.12 -0.61 12.50
CA ARG A 4 -8.93 0.39 13.20
C ARG A 4 -9.73 1.32 12.29
N ASP A 5 -9.28 1.56 11.06
CA ASP A 5 -9.97 2.49 10.15
C ASP A 5 -11.36 1.95 9.81
N VAL A 6 -11.44 0.68 9.40
CA VAL A 6 -12.70 0.00 8.98
C VAL A 6 -13.76 0.03 10.07
N LEU A 7 -13.35 -0.20 11.33
CA LEU A 7 -14.27 -0.19 12.46
C LEU A 7 -14.83 1.21 12.74
N GLY A 8 -13.99 2.26 12.59
CA GLY A 8 -14.42 3.64 12.75
C GLY A 8 -15.44 4.07 11.68
N ILE A 9 -15.24 3.63 10.43
CA ILE A 9 -16.12 3.96 9.31
C ILE A 9 -17.46 3.23 9.44
N GLY A 10 -17.44 1.96 9.81
CA GLY A 10 -18.68 1.19 10.05
C GLY A 10 -19.53 1.83 11.16
N LEU A 11 -18.88 2.27 12.25
CA LEU A 11 -19.56 2.95 13.34
C LEU A 11 -20.10 4.33 12.91
N ALA A 12 -19.32 5.10 12.14
CA ALA A 12 -19.75 6.39 11.62
C ALA A 12 -20.93 6.29 10.65
N LEU A 13 -20.97 5.26 9.79
CA LEU A 13 -22.10 4.99 8.89
C LEU A 13 -23.37 4.62 9.67
N LEU A 14 -23.23 3.79 10.70
CA LEU A 14 -24.36 3.36 11.52
C LEU A 14 -24.97 4.54 12.31
N LEU A 15 -24.13 5.30 13.01
CA LEU A 15 -24.56 6.46 13.79
C LEU A 15 -25.05 7.59 12.88
N GLY A 16 -24.36 7.84 11.77
CA GLY A 16 -24.73 8.85 10.79
C GLY A 16 -26.07 8.55 10.13
N GLY A 17 -26.32 7.30 9.73
CA GLY A 17 -27.59 6.88 9.14
C GLY A 17 -28.77 7.00 10.12
N GLY A 18 -28.56 6.59 11.37
CA GLY A 18 -29.57 6.71 12.44
C GLY A 18 -29.89 8.17 12.78
N LEU A 19 -28.86 9.03 12.90
CA LEU A 19 -29.04 10.47 13.13
C LEU A 19 -29.76 11.15 11.98
N LEU A 20 -29.39 10.81 10.74
CA LEU A 20 -30.03 11.36 9.55
C LEU A 20 -31.52 11.01 9.54
N TYR A 21 -31.87 9.73 9.72
CA TYR A 21 -33.27 9.31 9.79
C TYR A 21 -34.05 10.03 10.90
N GLY A 22 -33.47 10.17 12.09
CA GLY A 22 -34.09 10.91 13.20
C GLY A 22 -34.32 12.40 12.89
N LEU A 23 -33.36 13.04 12.19
CA LEU A 23 -33.50 14.43 11.73
C LEU A 23 -34.60 14.59 10.69
N LEU A 24 -34.73 13.65 9.75
CA LEU A 24 -35.80 13.68 8.76
C LEU A 24 -37.19 13.50 9.42
N LEU A 25 -37.30 12.60 10.39
CA LEU A 25 -38.54 12.44 11.16
C LEU A 25 -38.88 13.71 11.97
N TRP A 26 -37.88 14.32 12.59
CA TRP A 26 -38.07 15.58 13.33
C TRP A 26 -38.47 16.74 12.43
N ALA A 27 -38.01 16.76 11.17
CA ALA A 27 -38.43 17.73 10.16
C ALA A 27 -39.87 17.50 9.63
N GLY A 28 -40.58 16.48 10.13
CA GLY A 28 -41.96 16.19 9.76
C GLY A 28 -42.13 15.41 8.47
N LEU A 29 -41.06 14.78 7.96
CA LEU A 29 -41.16 13.89 6.81
C LEU A 29 -41.91 12.61 7.18
N ASP A 30 -42.79 12.18 6.27
CA ASP A 30 -43.46 10.88 6.36
C ASP A 30 -42.41 9.75 6.42
N THR A 31 -42.70 8.68 7.17
CA THR A 31 -41.78 7.57 7.41
C THR A 31 -41.29 6.94 6.10
N GLY A 32 -42.17 6.85 5.09
CA GLY A 32 -41.80 6.34 3.76
C GLY A 32 -40.79 7.23 3.04
N ALA A 33 -41.00 8.55 3.07
CA ALA A 33 -40.09 9.51 2.44
C ALA A 33 -38.75 9.59 3.19
N ALA A 34 -38.78 9.57 4.52
CA ALA A 34 -37.59 9.55 5.37
C ALA A 34 -36.74 8.30 5.14
N GLN A 35 -37.36 7.13 4.97
CA GLN A 35 -36.68 5.88 4.64
C GLN A 35 -36.04 5.92 3.24
N GLN A 36 -36.75 6.43 2.24
CA GLN A 36 -36.20 6.50 0.88
C GLN A 36 -35.00 7.45 0.82
N ALA A 37 -35.12 8.63 1.45
CA ALA A 37 -34.04 9.61 1.50
C ALA A 37 -32.80 9.08 2.27
N SER A 38 -33.00 8.44 3.43
CA SER A 38 -31.89 7.87 4.19
C SER A 38 -31.18 6.74 3.43
N SER A 39 -31.94 5.91 2.69
CA SER A 39 -31.39 4.84 1.86
C SER A 39 -30.53 5.38 0.71
N VAL A 40 -31.00 6.43 0.01
CA VAL A 40 -30.22 7.07 -1.06
C VAL A 40 -28.94 7.68 -0.52
N VAL A 41 -29.00 8.37 0.63
CA VAL A 41 -27.80 8.94 1.26
C VAL A 41 -26.83 7.85 1.70
N PHE A 42 -27.32 6.74 2.25
CA PHE A 42 -26.48 5.60 2.63
C PHE A 42 -25.77 4.99 1.41
N LEU A 43 -26.49 4.77 0.31
CA LEU A 43 -25.92 4.26 -0.93
C LEU A 43 -24.87 5.20 -1.52
N LEU A 44 -25.13 6.52 -1.53
CA LEU A 44 -24.15 7.53 -1.97
C LEU A 44 -22.93 7.56 -1.05
N GLY A 45 -23.12 7.41 0.26
CA GLY A 45 -22.04 7.28 1.24
C GLY A 45 -21.17 6.05 0.98
N CYS A 46 -21.79 4.89 0.76
CA CYS A 46 -21.10 3.66 0.37
C CYS A 46 -20.37 3.79 -0.97
N LEU A 47 -20.97 4.47 -1.94
CA LEU A 47 -20.35 4.69 -3.25
C LEU A 47 -19.16 5.64 -3.13
N GLY A 48 -19.30 6.76 -2.43
CA GLY A 48 -18.21 7.67 -2.12
C GLY A 48 -17.07 6.99 -1.34
N TRP A 49 -17.42 6.14 -0.37
CA TRP A 49 -16.48 5.31 0.36
C TRP A 49 -15.70 4.37 -0.56
N THR A 50 -16.42 3.66 -1.43
CA THR A 50 -15.84 2.73 -2.41
C THR A 50 -14.93 3.45 -3.39
N VAL A 51 -15.33 4.64 -3.88
CA VAL A 51 -14.50 5.48 -4.74
C VAL A 51 -13.26 5.98 -4.00
N GLY A 52 -13.38 6.38 -2.73
CA GLY A 52 -12.24 6.75 -1.89
C GLY A 52 -11.25 5.59 -1.73
N TYR A 53 -11.76 4.38 -1.51
CA TYR A 53 -10.95 3.16 -1.50
C TYR A 53 -10.29 2.90 -2.86
N LEU A 54 -11.05 3.02 -3.95
CA LEU A 54 -10.56 2.77 -5.31
C LEU A 54 -9.44 3.74 -5.67
N LYS A 55 -9.56 5.04 -5.33
CA LYS A 55 -8.48 6.03 -5.48
C LYS A 55 -7.25 5.64 -4.67
N ARG A 56 -7.43 5.14 -3.44
CA ARG A 56 -6.34 4.68 -2.57
C ARG A 56 -5.63 3.44 -3.12
N VAL A 57 -6.39 2.52 -3.75
CA VAL A 57 -5.85 1.35 -4.46
C VAL A 57 -5.08 1.78 -5.71
N LEU A 58 -5.65 2.68 -6.52
CA LEU A 58 -4.98 3.23 -7.71
C LEU A 58 -3.70 4.00 -7.35
N SER A 59 -3.68 4.66 -6.19
CA SER A 59 -2.51 5.40 -5.70
C SER A 59 -1.31 4.51 -5.37
N ARG A 60 -1.42 3.17 -5.50
CA ARG A 60 -0.31 2.21 -5.54
C ARG A 60 0.79 2.48 -4.49
N GLU A 61 0.42 2.81 -3.25
CA GLU A 61 1.32 2.56 -2.13
C GLU A 61 1.42 1.04 -1.96
N MET A 62 2.25 0.41 -2.79
CA MET A 62 2.65 -0.98 -2.66
C MET A 62 3.50 -1.09 -1.40
N THR A 63 2.85 -1.12 -0.25
CA THR A 63 3.48 -1.45 1.03
C THR A 63 4.20 -2.79 0.93
N LEU A 64 3.82 -3.70 0.03
CA LEU A 64 4.53 -4.97 -0.14
C LEU A 64 5.91 -4.78 -0.78
N LYS A 65 6.02 -4.10 -1.93
CA LYS A 65 7.33 -3.85 -2.58
C LYS A 65 8.26 -3.02 -1.69
N ALA A 66 7.73 -1.99 -1.04
CA ALA A 66 8.52 -1.17 -0.13
C ALA A 66 8.96 -1.95 1.13
N GLN A 67 8.10 -2.82 1.69
CA GLN A 67 8.46 -3.66 2.85
C GLN A 67 9.50 -4.72 2.49
N TRP A 68 9.39 -5.39 1.34
CA TRP A 68 10.39 -6.36 0.89
C TRP A 68 11.76 -5.73 0.70
N ALA A 69 11.83 -4.59 0.00
CA ALA A 69 13.10 -3.89 -0.22
C ALA A 69 13.76 -3.43 1.09
N THR A 70 12.95 -3.02 2.08
CA THR A 70 13.47 -2.58 3.40
C THR A 70 13.92 -3.75 4.26
N PHE A 71 13.23 -4.89 4.17
CA PHE A 71 13.61 -6.13 4.86
C PHE A 71 14.90 -6.74 4.28
N GLU A 72 15.01 -6.76 2.95
CA GLU A 72 16.15 -7.29 2.24
C GLU A 72 17.42 -6.47 2.53
N ARG A 73 17.33 -5.13 2.51
CA ARG A 73 18.45 -4.25 2.91
C ARG A 73 18.91 -4.51 4.34
N GLN A 74 17.99 -4.66 5.29
CA GLN A 74 18.36 -4.89 6.69
C GLN A 74 19.02 -6.25 6.89
N GLN A 75 18.51 -7.31 6.25
CA GLN A 75 19.15 -8.63 6.32
C GLN A 75 20.54 -8.64 5.69
N ILE A 76 20.71 -8.02 4.52
CA ILE A 76 22.02 -7.92 3.86
C ILE A 76 22.99 -7.16 4.77
N GLN A 77 22.54 -6.09 5.42
CA GLN A 77 23.37 -5.27 6.32
C GLN A 77 23.77 -6.02 7.60
N GLU A 78 22.87 -6.82 8.19
CA GLU A 78 23.19 -7.69 9.32
C GLU A 78 24.19 -8.79 8.93
N LYS A 79 24.00 -9.42 7.75
CA LYS A 79 24.93 -10.43 7.24
C LYS A 79 26.32 -9.85 7.01
N LEU A 80 26.41 -8.67 6.40
CA LEU A 80 27.65 -7.91 6.21
C LEU A 80 28.37 -7.61 7.52
N HIS A 81 27.62 -7.22 8.55
CA HIS A 81 28.19 -6.87 9.86
C HIS A 81 28.62 -8.11 10.68
N SER A 82 28.12 -9.29 10.31
CA SER A 82 28.49 -10.58 10.92
C SER A 82 29.66 -11.29 10.23
N LEU A 83 30.08 -10.83 9.05
CA LEU A 83 31.21 -11.40 8.32
C LEU A 83 32.54 -10.98 8.96
N SER A 84 33.50 -11.91 8.98
CA SER A 84 34.85 -11.65 9.49
C SER A 84 35.68 -10.81 8.49
N PRO A 85 36.77 -10.15 8.94
CA PRO A 85 37.58 -9.29 8.07
C PRO A 85 38.18 -10.01 6.85
N GLU A 86 38.39 -11.32 6.94
CA GLU A 86 38.98 -12.15 5.88
C GLU A 86 37.95 -12.46 4.78
N GLU A 87 36.71 -12.76 5.16
CA GLU A 87 35.60 -13.01 4.22
C GLU A 87 35.18 -11.74 3.48
N TRP A 88 35.35 -10.57 4.12
CA TRP A 88 35.09 -9.27 3.49
C TRP A 88 36.07 -8.93 2.37
N GLN A 89 37.31 -9.41 2.46
CA GLN A 89 38.33 -9.22 1.41
C GLN A 89 38.13 -10.22 0.27
N ALA A 90 37.74 -11.46 0.56
CA ALA A 90 37.38 -12.45 -0.45
C ALA A 90 36.20 -11.98 -1.32
N LEU A 91 35.14 -11.45 -0.69
CA LEU A 91 33.98 -10.89 -1.42
C LEU A 91 34.34 -9.69 -2.30
N GLN A 92 35.24 -8.82 -1.85
CA GLN A 92 35.71 -7.69 -2.68
C GLN A 92 36.59 -8.15 -3.85
N ALA A 93 37.38 -9.20 -3.66
CA ALA A 93 38.19 -9.78 -4.73
C ALA A 93 37.30 -10.46 -5.80
N GLU A 94 36.27 -11.17 -5.38
CA GLU A 94 35.32 -11.86 -6.27
C GLU A 94 34.49 -10.86 -7.10
N LEU A 95 34.02 -9.77 -6.47
CA LEU A 95 33.33 -8.67 -7.17
C LEU A 95 34.22 -7.92 -8.17
N ALA A 96 35.52 -7.75 -7.86
CA ALA A 96 36.47 -7.13 -8.78
C ALA A 96 36.70 -8.01 -10.03
N SER A 97 36.81 -9.33 -9.86
CA SER A 97 36.92 -10.25 -10.99
C SER A 97 35.66 -10.32 -11.86
N GLU A 98 34.46 -10.27 -11.26
CA GLU A 98 33.19 -10.25 -12.03
C GLU A 98 33.03 -8.95 -12.84
N THR A 99 33.49 -7.81 -12.29
CA THR A 99 33.44 -6.51 -12.99
C THR A 99 34.40 -6.49 -14.19
N GLU A 100 35.55 -7.17 -14.08
CA GLU A 100 36.51 -7.32 -15.18
C GLU A 100 35.99 -8.28 -16.27
N GLU A 101 35.30 -9.37 -15.90
CA GLU A 101 34.65 -10.27 -16.87
C GLU A 101 33.48 -9.60 -17.61
N GLU A 102 32.65 -8.79 -16.94
CA GLU A 102 31.60 -8.01 -17.61
C GLU A 102 32.17 -6.93 -18.53
N ALA A 103 33.30 -6.31 -18.16
CA ALA A 103 34.00 -5.32 -19.00
C ALA A 103 34.64 -5.96 -20.24
N GLU A 104 35.19 -7.18 -20.14
CA GLU A 104 35.68 -7.94 -21.28
C GLU A 104 34.54 -8.47 -22.16
N GLY A 105 33.43 -8.94 -21.57
CA GLY A 105 32.25 -9.40 -22.30
C GLY A 105 31.59 -8.28 -23.13
N GLY A 106 31.49 -7.07 -22.57
CA GLY A 106 30.95 -5.89 -23.25
C GLY A 106 31.79 -5.38 -24.43
N LEU A 107 33.11 -5.65 -24.42
CA LEU A 107 33.99 -5.32 -25.55
C LEU A 107 33.86 -6.32 -26.72
N THR A 108 33.41 -7.54 -26.46
CA THR A 108 33.24 -8.57 -27.53
C THR A 108 31.94 -8.44 -28.33
N GLU A 109 30.91 -7.76 -27.80
CA GLU A 109 29.64 -7.55 -28.53
C GLU A 109 29.65 -6.28 -29.41
N GLN A 110 30.42 -5.24 -29.07
CA GLN A 110 30.53 -4.00 -29.87
C GLN A 110 31.48 -4.11 -31.09
N GLY A 111 32.03 -5.30 -31.36
CA GLY A 111 33.00 -5.57 -32.43
C GLY A 111 32.57 -6.61 -33.45
N LYS A 112 31.28 -7.00 -33.48
CA LYS A 112 30.76 -7.99 -34.43
C LYS A 112 29.55 -7.47 -35.19
N CYS A 113 29.87 -6.68 -36.22
CA CYS A 113 29.05 -6.30 -37.39
C CYS A 113 27.96 -5.23 -37.19
#